data_AF-A0A7Z7MX57-F1
#
_entry.id   AF-A0A7Z7MX57-F1
#
_cell.length_a   1.000
_cell.length_b   1.000
_cell.length_c   1.000
_cell.angle_alpha   90.00
_cell.angle_beta   90.00
_cell.angle_gamma   90.00
#
_symmetry.space_group_name_H-M   'P 1'
#
loop_
_entity.id
_entity.type
_entity.pdbx_description
1 polymer ?
#
loop_
_entity_poly.entity_id
_entity_poly.type
_entity_poly.pdbx_seq_one_letter_code
_entity_poly.pdbx_strand_id
1 'polypeptide(L)' 'MDMINQLSDGKTKAFAKHCFERHSKDELETAAKGSPDQAEMKHWGISEGEWEEAVAAALADHQSQG' A
#
# COMPACT_ATOMS: atom_id res chain seq x y z
N MET A 1 -3.00 7.96 8.91
CA MET A 1 -3.21 7.76 7.46
C MET A 1 -2.66 8.96 6.69
N ASP A 2 -1.56 9.55 7.13
CA ASP A 2 -1.01 10.80 6.58
C ASP A 2 -0.23 10.58 5.28
N MET A 3 0.47 9.45 5.15
CA MET A 3 1.18 9.09 3.91
C MET A 3 0.22 8.56 2.86
N ILE A 4 -0.72 7.71 3.26
CA ILE A 4 -1.78 7.21 2.36
C ILE A 4 -2.61 8.38 1.81
N ASN A 5 -2.86 9.42 2.61
CA ASN A 5 -3.62 10.59 2.17
C ASN A 5 -2.88 11.48 1.18
N GLN A 6 -1.55 11.41 1.12
CA GLN A 6 -0.70 12.17 0.18
C GLN A 6 -0.63 11.53 -1.21
N LEU A 7 -1.05 10.28 -1.36
CA LEU A 7 -1.17 9.63 -2.66
C LEU A 7 -2.16 10.39 -3.53
N SER A 8 -1.68 10.85 -4.70
CA SER A 8 -2.49 11.62 -5.65
C SER A 8 -3.48 10.75 -6.42
N ASP A 9 -3.12 9.48 -6.63
CA ASP A 9 -3.95 8.51 -7.32
C ASP A 9 -5.00 7.90 -6.38
N GLY A 10 -6.28 8.10 -6.73
CA GLY A 10 -7.40 7.62 -5.93
C GLY A 10 -7.44 6.09 -5.79
N LYS A 11 -6.97 5.36 -6.80
CA LYS A 11 -6.87 3.89 -6.76
C LYS A 11 -5.75 3.43 -5.84
N THR A 12 -4.56 4.00 -6.00
CA THR A 12 -3.38 3.78 -5.16
C THR A 12 -3.67 4.07 -3.70
N LYS A 13 -4.36 5.17 -3.43
CA LYS A 13 -4.85 5.54 -2.10
C LYS A 13 -5.83 4.52 -1.53
N ALA A 14 -6.82 4.09 -2.32
CA ALA A 14 -7.79 3.08 -1.89
C ALA A 14 -7.11 1.74 -1.60
N PHE A 15 -6.15 1.34 -2.43
CA PHE A 15 -5.35 0.14 -2.24
C PHE A 15 -4.47 0.24 -0.99
N ALA A 16 -3.72 1.32 -0.81
CA ALA A 16 -2.91 1.57 0.38
C ALA A 16 -3.75 1.53 1.66
N LYS A 17 -4.96 2.12 1.63
CA LYS A 17 -5.89 2.06 2.75
C LYS A 17 -6.37 0.63 3.02
N HIS A 18 -6.70 -0.11 1.96
CA HIS A 18 -7.07 -1.51 2.07
C HIS A 18 -5.94 -2.35 2.67
N CYS A 19 -4.70 -2.14 2.21
CA CYS A 19 -3.50 -2.77 2.74
C CYS A 19 -3.32 -2.45 4.23
N PHE A 20 -3.44 -1.19 4.63
CA PHE A 20 -3.35 -0.76 6.02
C PHE A 20 -4.44 -1.34 6.92
N GLU A 21 -5.69 -1.43 6.44
CA GLU A 21 -6.82 -1.96 7.23
C GLU A 21 -6.83 -3.49 7.31
N ARG A 22 -6.27 -4.18 6.29
CA ARG A 22 -6.37 -5.63 6.13
C ARG A 22 -5.09 -6.39 6.53
N HIS A 23 -3.93 -5.76 6.38
CA HIS A 23 -2.63 -6.35 6.70
C HIS A 23 -1.98 -5.63 7.88
N SER A 24 -1.20 -6.40 8.66
CA SER A 24 -0.39 -5.84 9.74
C SER A 24 0.92 -5.27 9.20
N LYS A 25 1.60 -4.42 9.99
CA LYS A 25 2.92 -3.86 9.66
C LYS A 25 3.91 -4.90 9.10
N ASP A 26 4.00 -6.09 9.69
CA ASP A 26 4.93 -7.15 9.29
C ASP A 26 4.65 -7.69 7.87
N GLU A 27 3.36 -7.83 7.54
CA GLU A 27 2.89 -8.23 6.21
C GLU A 27 3.17 -7.14 5.19
N LEU A 28 2.92 -5.87 5.54
CA LEU A 28 3.23 -4.72 4.69
C LEU A 28 4.74 -4.56 4.46
N GLU A 29 5.55 -4.82 5.48
CA GLU A 29 7.01 -4.79 5.36
C GLU A 29 7.52 -5.92 4.46
N THR A 30 6.92 -7.10 4.56
CA THR A 30 7.20 -8.23 3.69
C THR A 30 6.77 -7.94 2.25
N ALA A 31 5.60 -7.35 2.05
CA ALA A 31 5.11 -6.92 0.74
C ALA A 31 6.01 -5.83 0.13
N ALA A 32 6.40 -4.82 0.90
CA ALA A 32 7.30 -3.75 0.45
C ALA A 32 8.68 -4.24 0.05
N LYS A 33 9.18 -5.31 0.69
CA LYS A 33 10.46 -5.97 0.35
C LYS A 33 10.30 -7.04 -0.73
N GLY A 34 9.07 -7.49 -0.94
CA GLY A 34 8.70 -8.56 -1.84
C GLY A 34 8.41 -8.05 -3.25
N SER A 35 7.88 -8.94 -4.08
CA SER A 35 7.44 -8.57 -5.43
C SER A 35 5.98 -8.09 -5.40
N PRO A 36 5.64 -7.08 -6.21
CA PRO A 36 4.28 -6.61 -6.38
C PRO A 36 3.31 -7.74 -6.73
N ASP A 37 2.20 -7.78 -6.00
CA ASP A 37 1.22 -8.83 -6.16
C ASP A 37 0.37 -8.57 -7.42
N GLN A 38 0.61 -9.35 -8.47
CA GLN A 38 -0.06 -9.16 -9.75
C GLN A 38 -1.58 -9.37 -9.67
N ALA A 39 -2.06 -10.16 -8.70
CA ALA A 39 -3.49 -10.36 -8.49
C ALA A 39 -4.15 -9.07 -7.97
N GLU A 40 -3.51 -8.40 -7.02
CA GLU A 40 -3.97 -7.12 -6.49
C GLU A 40 -3.85 -6.02 -7.54
N MET A 41 -2.73 -5.93 -8.26
CA MET A 41 -2.56 -4.98 -9.36
C MET A 41 -3.67 -5.10 -10.41
N LYS A 42 -4.06 -6.32 -10.78
CA LYS A 42 -5.19 -6.55 -11.71
C LYS A 42 -6.54 -6.22 -11.08
N HIS A 43 -6.74 -6.54 -9.81
CA HIS A 43 -7.99 -6.28 -9.10
C HIS A 43 -8.26 -4.78 -8.94
N TRP A 44 -7.23 -4.03 -8.56
CA TRP A 44 -7.30 -2.59 -8.34
C TRP A 44 -7.05 -1.78 -9.63
N GLY A 45 -6.48 -2.42 -10.66
CA GLY A 45 -6.14 -1.78 -11.93
C GLY A 45 -5.09 -0.69 -11.74
N ILE A 46 -4.06 -0.99 -10.96
CA ILE A 46 -2.90 -0.14 -10.66
C ILE A 46 -1.64 -0.75 -11.28
N SER A 47 -0.67 0.11 -11.58
CA SER A 47 0.65 -0.28 -12.06
C SER A 47 1.56 -0.74 -10.92
N GLU A 48 2.70 -1.31 -11.29
CA GLU A 48 3.68 -1.85 -10.34
C GLU A 48 4.20 -0.76 -9.39
N GLY A 49 4.55 0.42 -9.93
CA GLY A 49 4.98 1.57 -9.13
C GLY A 49 3.88 2.10 -8.20
N GLU A 50 2.62 2.13 -8.65
CA GLU A 50 1.49 2.48 -7.79
C GLU A 50 1.32 1.48 -6.64
N TRP A 51 1.46 0.17 -6.91
CA TRP A 51 1.40 -0.85 -5.86
C TRP A 51 2.50 -0.65 -4.83
N GLU A 52 3.74 -0.42 -5.27
CA GLU A 52 4.88 -0.16 -4.38
C GLU A 52 4.67 1.11 -3.55
N GLU A 53 4.23 2.21 -4.17
CA GLU A 53 3.92 3.46 -3.48
C GLU A 53 2.80 3.28 -2.44
N ALA A 54 1.76 2.52 -2.77
CA ALA A 54 0.67 2.24 -1.87
C ALA A 54 1.11 1.42 -0.65
N VAL A 55 1.87 0.35 -0.88
CA VAL A 55 2.38 -0.52 0.20
C VAL A 55 3.37 0.25 1.07
N ALA A 56 4.27 1.04 0.47
CA ALA A 56 5.21 1.89 1.19
C ALA A 56 4.49 2.97 2.02
N ALA A 57 3.47 3.63 1.46
CA ALA A 57 2.67 4.61 2.19
C ALA A 57 1.90 3.95 3.34
N ALA A 58 1.29 2.79 3.11
CA ALA A 58 0.60 2.02 4.14
C ALA A 58 1.54 1.61 5.27
N LEU A 59 2.72 1.11 4.94
CA LEU A 59 3.76 0.75 5.90
C LEU A 59 4.24 1.96 6.71
N ALA A 60 4.54 3.08 6.05
CA ALA A 60 4.99 4.31 6.70
C ALA A 60 3.93 4.88 7.66
N ASP A 61 2.66 4.78 7.30
CA ASP A 61 1.55 5.15 8.18
C ASP A 61 1.42 4.23 9.40
N HIS A 62 1.63 2.93 9.19
CA HIS A 62 1.61 1.93 10.25
C HIS A 62 2.82 2.09 11.21
N GLN A 63 3.94 2.58 10.69
CA GLN A 63 5.12 2.95 11.46
C GLN A 63 4.95 4.28 12.20
N SER A 64 4.28 5.27 11.61
CA SER A 64 4.04 6.58 12.24
C SER A 64 2.97 6.56 13.32
N GLN A 65 2.08 5.57 13.32
CA GLN A 65 1.08 5.36 14.39
C GLN A 65 1.58 4.47 15.55
N GLY A 66 2.87 4.11 15.56
CA GLY A 66 3.52 3.29 16.58
C GLY A 66 4.26 4.09 17.65
#